data_AF-A0A936XSC6-F1
#
_entry.id   AF-A0A936XSC6-F1
#
_cell.length_a   1.000
_cell.length_b   1.000
_cell.length_c   1.000
_cell.angle_alpha   90.00
_cell.angle_beta   90.00
_cell.angle_gamma   90.00
#
_symmetry.space_group_name_H-M   'P 1'
#
loop_
_entity.id
_entity.type
_entity.pdbx_description
1 polymer ?
#
loop_
_entity_poly.entity_id
_entity_poly.type
_entity_poly.pdbx_seq_one_letter_code
_entity_poly.pdbx_strand_id
1 'polypeptide(L)'
;MVRLVLIALFMMIVVCVGVYALWTIQVSQLKQDNLATDFKKTDSSLHRSNDSLEKNVAGIGAFKRDSFHLPEVELAIKANAIIGSVDSMKHELALLANQKGAISFSYTDDRRLLVLKNRLADYNAFIKEHFRGKPNIKPGDSVSVSDVPRSGIITSWEDYYFKNTSLFAVITELIFIKSQVQKLQQKASN
;
A
#
# COMPACT_ATOMS: atom_id res chain seq x y z
N MET A 1 -9.07 23.51 51.90
CA MET A 1 -9.66 22.36 51.16
C MET A 1 -9.45 22.43 49.65
N VAL A 2 -9.77 23.55 48.97
CA VAL A 2 -9.65 23.68 47.49
C VAL A 2 -8.25 23.40 46.93
N ARG A 3 -7.17 23.81 47.63
CA ARG A 3 -5.78 23.57 47.18
C ARG A 3 -5.38 22.09 47.16
N LEU A 4 -5.86 21.28 48.10
CA LEU A 4 -5.57 19.84 48.14
C LEU A 4 -6.28 19.09 47.01
N VAL A 5 -7.50 19.53 46.65
CA VAL A 5 -8.26 18.96 45.52
C VAL A 5 -7.60 19.28 44.18
N LEU A 6 -7.06 20.49 44.01
CA LEU A 6 -6.32 20.89 42.80
C LEU A 6 -5.03 20.09 42.61
N ILE A 7 -4.29 19.82 43.69
CA ILE A 7 -3.07 19.01 43.64
C ILE A 7 -3.41 17.55 43.29
N ALA A 8 -4.49 17.00 43.85
CA ALA A 8 -4.94 15.64 43.55
C ALA A 8 -5.37 15.49 42.07
N LEU A 9 -6.09 16.48 41.52
CA LEU A 9 -6.46 16.50 40.10
C LEU A 9 -5.23 16.58 39.19
N PHE A 10 -4.25 17.42 39.53
CA PHE A 10 -3.03 17.56 38.75
C PHE A 10 -2.21 16.26 38.72
N MET A 11 -2.07 15.60 39.88
CA MET A 11 -1.41 14.29 39.97
C MET A 11 -2.14 13.22 39.14
N MET A 12 -3.47 13.23 39.13
CA MET A 12 -4.24 12.28 38.33
C MET A 12 -4.01 12.47 36.82
N ILE A 13 -3.97 13.72 36.35
CA ILE A 13 -3.69 14.04 34.94
C ILE A 13 -2.29 13.57 34.55
N VAL A 14 -1.27 13.81 35.39
CA VAL A 14 0.11 13.37 35.12
C VAL A 14 0.20 11.85 35.02
N VAL A 15 -0.49 11.11 35.90
CA VAL A 15 -0.55 9.65 35.84
C VAL A 15 -1.26 9.18 34.56
N CYS A 16 -2.38 9.79 34.19
CA CYS A 16 -3.10 9.46 32.95
C CYS A 16 -2.23 9.68 31.69
N VAL A 17 -1.49 10.79 31.62
CA VAL A 17 -0.57 11.06 30.50
C VAL A 17 0.59 10.05 30.48
N GLY A 18 1.13 9.70 31.64
CA GLY A 18 2.19 8.69 31.76
C GLY A 18 1.75 7.30 31.30
N VAL A 19 0.56 6.85 31.71
CA VAL A 19 -0.03 5.58 31.26
C VAL A 19 -0.30 5.59 29.77
N TYR A 20 -0.82 6.70 29.23
CA TYR A 20 -1.05 6.84 27.78
C TYR A 20 0.25 6.77 26.98
N ALA A 21 1.30 7.45 27.45
CA ALA A 21 2.63 7.39 26.83
C ALA A 21 3.20 5.96 26.85
N LEU A 22 3.11 5.26 27.98
CA LEU A 22 3.54 3.87 28.12
C LEU A 22 2.79 2.93 27.17
N TRP A 23 1.47 3.14 27.02
CA TRP A 23 0.66 2.37 26.09
C TRP A 23 1.06 2.63 24.62
N THR A 24 1.32 3.89 24.25
CA THR A 24 1.78 4.22 22.89
C THR A 24 3.15 3.62 22.57
N ILE A 25 4.08 3.58 23.54
CA ILE A 25 5.40 2.97 23.37
C ILE A 25 5.25 1.45 23.20
N GLN A 26 4.47 0.79 24.05
CA GLN A 26 4.24 -0.65 23.95
C GLN A 26 3.54 -1.03 22.63
N VAL A 27 2.52 -0.28 22.21
CA VAL A 27 1.85 -0.50 20.92
C VAL A 27 2.80 -0.23 19.75
N SER A 28 3.72 0.73 19.87
CA SER A 28 4.73 0.97 18.83
C SER A 28 5.72 -0.19 18.70
N GLN A 29 6.20 -0.75 19.81
CA GLN A 29 7.12 -1.89 19.82
C GLN A 29 6.44 -3.17 19.33
N LEU A 30 5.23 -3.45 19.81
CA LEU A 30 4.45 -4.62 19.38
C LEU A 30 4.10 -4.55 17.89
N LYS A 31 3.87 -3.34 17.34
CA LYS A 31 3.64 -3.13 15.92
C LYS A 31 4.93 -3.24 15.10
N GLN A 32 6.08 -2.85 15.66
CA GLN A 32 7.38 -2.98 15.01
C GLN A 32 7.82 -4.46 14.88
N ASP A 33 7.54 -5.29 15.89
CA ASP A 33 7.80 -6.72 15.85
C ASP A 33 6.87 -7.46 14.87
N ASN A 34 5.60 -7.08 14.81
CA ASN A 34 4.64 -7.57 13.83
C ASN A 34 4.99 -7.13 12.39
N LEU A 35 5.46 -5.89 12.23
CA LEU A 35 6.01 -5.41 10.96
C LEU A 35 7.25 -6.20 10.56
N ALA A 36 8.20 -6.45 11.48
CA ALA A 36 9.41 -7.21 11.21
C ALA A 36 9.12 -8.68 10.79
N THR A 37 8.13 -9.31 11.42
CA THR A 37 7.67 -10.65 11.04
C THR A 37 6.94 -10.66 9.71
N ASP A 38 6.11 -9.65 9.42
CA ASP A 38 5.50 -9.46 8.10
C ASP A 38 6.55 -9.13 7.02
N PHE A 39 7.63 -8.42 7.35
CA PHE A 39 8.77 -8.15 6.47
C PHE A 39 9.49 -9.45 6.12
N LYS A 40 9.79 -10.31 7.11
CA LYS A 40 10.43 -11.61 6.88
C LYS A 40 9.57 -12.53 5.99
N LYS A 41 8.25 -12.47 6.15
CA LYS A 41 7.30 -13.21 5.32
C LYS A 41 7.23 -12.65 3.90
N THR A 42 7.28 -11.32 3.75
CA THR A 42 7.28 -10.65 2.45
C THR A 42 8.58 -10.92 1.69
N ASP A 43 9.73 -10.87 2.35
CA ASP A 43 11.05 -11.17 1.78
C ASP A 43 11.15 -12.63 1.29
N SER A 44 10.66 -13.56 2.11
CA SER A 44 10.55 -14.98 1.73
C SER A 44 9.62 -15.19 0.52
N SER A 45 8.55 -14.39 0.39
CA SER A 45 7.64 -14.46 -0.75
C SER A 45 8.21 -13.83 -2.02
N LEU A 46 8.99 -12.76 -1.88
CA LEU A 46 9.68 -12.08 -2.98
C LEU A 46 10.78 -12.98 -3.55
N HIS A 47 11.58 -13.61 -2.69
CA HIS A 47 12.64 -14.51 -3.13
C HIS A 47 12.07 -15.74 -3.86
N ARG A 48 10.99 -16.32 -3.32
CA ARG A 48 10.28 -17.45 -3.93
C ARG A 48 9.56 -17.07 -5.23
N SER A 49 9.06 -15.84 -5.32
CA SER A 49 8.46 -15.32 -6.55
C SER A 49 9.51 -15.04 -7.62
N ASN A 50 10.71 -14.57 -7.24
CA ASN A 50 11.80 -14.33 -8.18
C ASN A 50 12.39 -15.63 -8.73
N ASP A 51 12.57 -16.65 -7.87
CA ASP A 51 12.98 -17.99 -8.27
C ASP A 51 11.94 -18.66 -9.17
N SER A 52 10.65 -18.48 -8.88
CA SER A 52 9.58 -18.97 -9.76
C SER A 52 9.55 -18.22 -11.08
N LEU A 53 9.85 -16.92 -11.12
CA LEU A 53 9.87 -16.13 -12.34
C LEU A 53 11.07 -16.49 -13.21
N GLU A 54 12.27 -16.66 -12.66
CA GLU A 54 13.45 -17.13 -13.40
C GLU A 54 13.26 -18.53 -13.97
N LYS A 55 12.66 -19.45 -13.18
CA LYS A 55 12.38 -20.81 -13.63
C LYS A 55 11.29 -20.89 -14.70
N ASN A 56 10.32 -19.97 -14.66
CA ASN A 56 9.29 -19.84 -15.69
C ASN A 56 9.80 -19.11 -16.94
N VAL A 57 10.63 -18.06 -16.81
CA VAL A 57 11.20 -17.32 -17.95
C VAL A 57 12.20 -18.17 -18.74
N ALA A 58 12.99 -19.02 -18.07
CA ALA A 58 13.86 -19.99 -18.73
C ALA A 58 13.08 -21.08 -19.50
N GLY A 59 11.81 -21.32 -19.18
CA GLY A 59 10.92 -22.26 -19.88
C GLY A 59 9.96 -21.60 -20.91
N ILE A 60 9.76 -20.28 -20.86
CA ILE A 60 8.81 -19.53 -21.70
C ILE A 60 9.50 -18.92 -22.95
N GLY A 61 10.74 -19.30 -23.27
CA GLY A 61 11.37 -18.93 -24.54
C GLY A 61 10.69 -19.54 -25.79
N ALA A 62 9.77 -20.50 -25.62
CA ALA A 62 9.18 -21.27 -26.72
C ALA A 62 7.64 -21.31 -26.74
N PHE A 63 6.92 -20.56 -25.89
CA PHE A 63 5.45 -20.51 -25.96
C PHE A 63 4.99 -19.43 -26.93
N LYS A 64 4.96 -19.82 -28.20
CA LYS A 64 4.46 -19.07 -29.35
C LYS A 64 2.97 -18.71 -29.13
N ARG A 65 2.73 -17.45 -28.76
CA ARG A 65 1.68 -16.49 -29.21
C ARG A 65 0.28 -16.93 -29.67
N ASP A 66 -0.23 -18.11 -29.36
CA ASP A 66 -1.62 -18.52 -29.67
C ASP A 66 -2.35 -19.06 -28.42
N SER A 67 -2.22 -18.38 -27.29
CA SER A 67 -2.95 -18.75 -26.07
C SER A 67 -4.34 -18.12 -26.14
N PHE A 68 -5.38 -18.95 -26.02
CA PHE A 68 -6.69 -18.54 -25.51
C PHE A 68 -6.50 -17.44 -24.43
N HIS A 69 -6.83 -16.18 -24.76
CA HIS A 69 -6.73 -15.06 -23.83
C HIS A 69 -7.82 -15.22 -22.76
N LEU A 70 -7.53 -15.99 -21.71
CA LEU A 70 -8.36 -16.04 -20.52
C LEU A 70 -8.21 -14.71 -19.77
N PRO A 71 -9.26 -13.87 -19.69
CA PRO A 71 -9.17 -12.56 -19.06
C PRO A 71 -8.69 -12.62 -17.61
N GLU A 72 -8.93 -13.73 -16.92
CA GLU A 72 -8.49 -13.98 -15.54
C GLU A 72 -6.97 -14.10 -15.42
N VAL A 73 -6.31 -14.72 -16.39
CA VAL A 73 -4.84 -14.88 -16.41
C VAL A 73 -4.19 -13.53 -16.64
N GLU A 74 -4.70 -12.76 -17.61
CA GLU A 74 -4.21 -11.42 -17.89
C GLU A 74 -4.46 -10.46 -16.71
N LEU A 75 -5.61 -10.58 -16.04
CA LEU A 75 -5.90 -9.84 -14.81
C LEU A 75 -4.86 -10.15 -13.72
N ALA A 76 -4.52 -11.41 -13.53
CA ALA A 76 -3.52 -11.82 -12.54
C ALA A 76 -2.12 -11.28 -12.86
N ILE A 77 -1.73 -11.26 -14.13
CA ILE A 77 -0.46 -10.66 -14.58
C ILE A 77 -0.43 -9.17 -14.26
N LYS A 78 -1.49 -8.42 -14.63
CA LYS A 78 -1.59 -6.98 -14.36
C LYS A 78 -1.60 -6.69 -12.84
N ALA A 79 -2.33 -7.47 -12.05
CA ALA A 79 -2.35 -7.36 -10.60
C ALA A 79 -0.96 -7.60 -9.97
N ASN A 80 -0.27 -8.68 -10.37
CA ASN A 80 1.08 -9.00 -9.89
C ASN A 80 2.09 -7.89 -10.24
N ALA A 81 2.00 -7.29 -11.42
CA ALA A 81 2.85 -6.17 -11.79
C ALA A 81 2.66 -4.95 -10.88
N ILE A 82 1.42 -4.65 -10.47
CA ILE A 82 1.13 -3.57 -9.51
C ILE A 82 1.64 -3.93 -8.12
N ILE A 83 1.34 -5.15 -7.64
CA ILE A 83 1.77 -5.63 -6.32
C ILE A 83 3.30 -5.60 -6.20
N GLY A 84 4.01 -6.06 -7.22
CA GLY A 84 5.48 -6.00 -7.28
C GLY A 84 6.02 -4.57 -7.23
N SER A 85 5.40 -3.63 -7.95
CA SER A 85 5.75 -2.20 -7.86
C SER A 85 5.56 -1.67 -6.44
N VAL A 86 4.41 -1.96 -5.82
CA VAL A 86 4.10 -1.54 -4.45
C VAL A 86 5.09 -2.12 -3.44
N ASP A 87 5.35 -3.43 -3.50
CA ASP A 87 6.25 -4.07 -2.54
C ASP A 87 7.69 -3.55 -2.68
N SER A 88 8.14 -3.30 -3.91
CA SER A 88 9.44 -2.67 -4.17
C SER A 88 9.51 -1.24 -3.60
N MET A 89 8.45 -0.43 -3.73
CA MET A 89 8.41 0.92 -3.15
C MET A 89 8.38 0.86 -1.61
N LYS A 90 7.58 -0.05 -1.04
CA LYS A 90 7.53 -0.25 0.40
C LYS A 90 8.86 -0.69 0.99
N HIS A 91 9.59 -1.57 0.30
CA HIS A 91 10.90 -2.05 0.77
C HIS A 91 11.89 -0.89 0.90
N GLU A 92 11.98 -0.04 -0.12
CA GLU A 92 12.79 1.18 -0.08
C GLU A 92 12.36 2.12 1.06
N LEU A 93 11.06 2.34 1.23
CA LEU A 93 10.53 3.20 2.27
C LEU A 93 10.78 2.65 3.69
N ALA A 94 10.79 1.33 3.86
CA ALA A 94 11.13 0.69 5.13
C ALA A 94 12.61 0.90 5.50
N LEU A 95 13.52 0.83 4.51
CA LEU A 95 14.93 1.17 4.71
C LEU A 95 15.10 2.63 5.17
N LEU A 96 14.31 3.55 4.59
CA LEU A 96 14.33 4.98 4.96
C LEU A 96 13.70 5.25 6.34
N ALA A 97 12.65 4.52 6.72
CA ALA A 97 11.98 4.66 8.02
C ALA A 97 12.92 4.39 9.19
N ASN A 98 13.86 3.45 9.02
CA ASN A 98 14.86 3.10 10.02
C ASN A 98 15.98 4.15 10.15
N GLN A 99 16.03 5.16 9.26
CA GLN A 99 17.14 6.12 9.18
C GLN A 99 16.72 7.57 9.51
N LYS A 100 15.44 7.94 9.38
CA LYS A 100 14.99 9.34 9.57
C LYS A 100 13.68 9.45 10.37
N GLY A 101 13.76 10.13 11.52
CA GLY A 101 12.59 10.60 12.29
C GLY A 101 12.00 11.89 11.73
N ALA A 102 11.66 11.94 10.43
CA ALA A 102 11.18 13.17 9.79
C ALA A 102 9.66 13.35 9.90
N ILE A 103 9.24 14.58 10.26
CA ILE A 103 7.84 15.01 10.43
C ILE A 103 7.13 15.17 9.06
N SER A 104 7.89 15.48 8.01
CA SER A 104 7.42 15.66 6.62
C SER A 104 8.32 14.87 5.66
N PHE A 105 7.69 14.18 4.71
CA PHE A 105 8.26 13.27 3.74
C PHE A 105 7.59 13.46 2.38
N SER A 106 8.40 13.37 1.33
CA SER A 106 7.94 13.30 -0.05
C SER A 106 8.61 12.11 -0.71
N TYR A 107 7.85 11.25 -1.36
CA TYR A 107 8.42 10.20 -2.20
C TYR A 107 9.03 10.85 -3.44
N THR A 108 10.33 10.64 -3.66
CA THR A 108 11.11 11.45 -4.62
C THR A 108 11.17 10.87 -6.02
N ASP A 109 10.80 9.60 -6.21
CA ASP A 109 10.83 8.95 -7.52
C ASP A 109 9.49 9.12 -8.26
N ASP A 110 9.32 10.30 -8.86
CA ASP A 110 8.14 10.66 -9.66
C ASP A 110 7.91 9.68 -10.84
N ARG A 111 8.98 9.10 -11.40
CA ARG A 111 8.87 8.15 -12.52
C ARG A 111 8.20 6.85 -12.07
N ARG A 112 8.57 6.32 -10.89
CA ARG A 112 7.94 5.10 -10.34
C ARG A 112 6.49 5.34 -9.95
N LEU A 113 6.16 6.52 -9.41
CA LEU A 113 4.77 6.90 -9.13
C LEU A 113 3.94 6.96 -10.42
N LEU A 114 4.46 7.57 -11.48
CA LEU A 114 3.78 7.63 -12.77
C LEU A 114 3.56 6.22 -13.36
N VAL A 115 4.56 5.34 -13.27
CA VAL A 115 4.42 3.94 -13.72
C VAL A 115 3.35 3.21 -12.91
N LEU A 116 3.30 3.39 -11.59
CA LEU A 116 2.25 2.80 -10.75
C LEU A 116 0.86 3.32 -11.14
N LYS A 117 0.71 4.65 -11.29
CA LYS A 117 -0.55 5.30 -11.70
C LYS A 117 -1.05 4.74 -13.02
N ASN A 118 -0.17 4.63 -14.03
CA ASN A 118 -0.52 4.09 -15.34
C ASN A 118 -0.93 2.62 -15.27
N ARG A 119 -0.22 1.79 -14.48
CA ARG A 119 -0.58 0.38 -14.29
C ARG A 119 -1.95 0.22 -13.62
N LEU A 120 -2.24 1.07 -12.63
CA LEU A 120 -3.55 1.09 -11.95
C LEU A 120 -4.68 1.54 -12.89
N ALA A 121 -4.44 2.55 -13.72
CA ALA A 121 -5.39 3.01 -14.72
C ALA A 121 -5.70 1.91 -15.76
N ASP A 122 -4.66 1.26 -16.29
CA ASP A 122 -4.79 0.12 -17.22
C ASP A 122 -5.54 -1.06 -16.57
N TYR A 123 -5.21 -1.40 -15.33
CA TYR A 123 -5.91 -2.45 -14.58
C TYR A 123 -7.40 -2.15 -14.38
N ASN A 124 -7.74 -0.92 -14.00
CA ASN A 124 -9.13 -0.49 -13.85
C ASN A 124 -9.88 -0.51 -15.19
N ALA A 125 -9.24 -0.08 -16.28
CA ALA A 125 -9.82 -0.13 -17.62
C ALA A 125 -10.10 -1.58 -18.05
N PHE A 126 -9.14 -2.47 -17.85
CA PHE A 126 -9.26 -3.90 -18.15
C PHE A 126 -10.41 -4.56 -17.38
N ILE A 127 -10.55 -4.29 -16.08
CA ILE A 127 -11.69 -4.79 -15.28
C ILE A 127 -13.02 -4.26 -15.84
N LYS A 128 -13.08 -2.97 -16.16
CA LYS A 128 -14.29 -2.34 -16.68
C LYS A 128 -14.69 -2.89 -18.04
N GLU A 129 -13.72 -3.31 -18.86
CA GLU A 129 -13.95 -3.89 -20.18
C GLU A 129 -14.37 -5.35 -20.10
N HIS A 130 -13.57 -6.20 -19.43
CA HIS A 130 -13.72 -7.65 -19.48
C HIS A 130 -14.58 -8.25 -18.37
N PHE A 131 -14.79 -7.53 -17.26
CA PHE A 131 -15.54 -8.03 -16.09
C PHE A 131 -16.76 -7.16 -15.78
N ARG A 132 -17.22 -6.36 -16.75
CA ARG A 132 -18.41 -5.53 -16.63
C ARG A 132 -19.64 -6.39 -16.33
N GLY A 133 -20.36 -6.05 -15.27
CA GLY A 133 -21.61 -6.74 -14.92
C GLY A 133 -21.45 -7.93 -13.98
N LYS A 134 -20.24 -8.27 -13.52
CA LYS A 134 -20.08 -9.19 -12.39
C LYS A 134 -20.73 -8.56 -11.14
N PRO A 135 -21.65 -9.28 -10.44
CA PRO A 135 -22.42 -8.72 -9.33
C PRO A 135 -21.55 -8.29 -8.14
N ASN A 136 -20.35 -8.88 -8.03
CA ASN A 136 -19.43 -8.67 -6.92
C ASN A 136 -18.48 -7.48 -7.12
N ILE A 137 -18.41 -6.92 -8.33
CA ILE A 137 -17.53 -5.81 -8.69
C ILE A 137 -18.34 -4.51 -8.68
N LYS A 138 -18.08 -3.65 -7.70
CA LYS A 138 -18.72 -2.34 -7.58
C LYS A 138 -17.78 -1.23 -8.06
N PRO A 139 -18.30 -0.09 -8.55
CA PRO A 139 -17.45 1.04 -8.98
C PRO A 139 -16.46 1.53 -7.92
N GLY A 140 -16.83 1.46 -6.63
CA GLY A 140 -15.96 1.84 -5.51
C GLY A 140 -14.88 0.82 -5.13
N ASP A 141 -14.82 -0.34 -5.79
CA ASP A 141 -13.73 -1.30 -5.56
C ASP A 141 -12.46 -0.91 -6.33
N SER A 142 -12.58 -0.18 -7.45
CA SER A 142 -11.46 0.36 -8.22
C SER A 142 -10.60 1.33 -7.42
N VAL A 143 -9.27 1.27 -7.62
CA VAL A 143 -8.36 2.24 -7.03
C VAL A 143 -8.51 3.56 -7.78
N SER A 144 -8.87 4.63 -7.08
CA SER A 144 -8.93 5.96 -7.70
C SER A 144 -7.54 6.46 -8.02
N VAL A 145 -7.31 6.75 -9.31
CA VAL A 145 -6.07 7.35 -9.83
C VAL A 145 -6.32 8.72 -10.45
N SER A 146 -7.51 9.26 -10.24
CA SER A 146 -7.87 10.61 -10.68
C SER A 146 -7.29 11.65 -9.75
N ASP A 147 -7.05 12.83 -10.29
CA ASP A 147 -6.59 13.98 -9.52
C ASP A 147 -7.64 14.37 -8.46
N VAL A 148 -7.15 14.82 -7.31
CA VAL A 148 -7.97 14.98 -6.10
C VAL A 148 -8.36 16.45 -5.94
N PRO A 149 -9.66 16.77 -5.83
CA PRO A 149 -10.09 18.13 -5.53
C PRO A 149 -9.78 18.43 -4.05
N ARG A 150 -8.95 19.45 -3.80
CA ARG A 150 -8.59 19.91 -2.46
C ARG A 150 -8.79 21.42 -2.38
N SER A 151 -9.73 21.86 -1.55
CA SER A 151 -9.98 23.30 -1.29
C SER A 151 -10.21 24.15 -2.54
N GLY A 152 -10.86 23.59 -3.57
CA GLY A 152 -11.13 24.28 -4.84
C GLY A 152 -10.02 24.20 -5.89
N ILE A 153 -8.90 23.53 -5.59
CA ILE A 153 -7.80 23.29 -6.54
C ILE A 153 -7.72 21.80 -6.85
N ILE A 154 -7.58 21.44 -8.13
CA ILE A 154 -7.32 20.07 -8.55
C ILE A 154 -5.83 19.79 -8.32
N THR A 155 -5.53 18.87 -7.41
CA THR A 155 -4.15 18.45 -7.09
C THR A 155 -3.89 17.11 -7.76
N SER A 156 -2.71 16.93 -8.37
CA SER A 156 -2.37 15.64 -8.98
C SER A 156 -2.41 14.52 -7.95
N TRP A 157 -2.80 13.32 -8.38
CA TRP A 157 -2.83 12.13 -7.51
C TRP A 157 -1.48 11.91 -6.80
N GLU A 158 -0.38 12.07 -7.53
CA GLU A 158 0.99 11.96 -7.04
C GLU A 158 1.28 12.97 -5.93
N ASP A 159 0.97 14.24 -6.17
CA ASP A 159 1.26 15.30 -5.20
C ASP A 159 0.37 15.18 -3.96
N TYR A 160 -0.88 14.73 -4.12
CA TYR A 160 -1.82 14.60 -3.01
C TYR A 160 -1.42 13.49 -2.03
N TYR A 161 -1.07 12.32 -2.55
CA TYR A 161 -0.83 11.13 -1.73
C TYR A 161 0.65 10.95 -1.35
N PHE A 162 1.58 11.45 -2.15
CA PHE A 162 3.00 11.11 -2.04
C PHE A 162 3.93 12.29 -1.75
N LYS A 163 3.45 13.54 -1.78
CA LYS A 163 4.27 14.73 -1.47
C LYS A 163 3.82 15.43 -0.20
N ASN A 164 4.80 16.01 0.51
CA ASN A 164 4.62 16.83 1.71
C ASN A 164 3.67 16.20 2.74
N THR A 165 3.84 14.89 2.96
CA THR A 165 3.02 14.07 3.85
C THR A 165 3.92 13.36 4.86
N SER A 166 3.43 12.35 5.59
CA SER A 166 4.30 11.51 6.43
C SER A 166 4.73 10.24 5.69
N LEU A 167 5.90 9.70 6.03
CA LEU A 167 6.34 8.40 5.53
C LEU A 167 5.31 7.30 5.83
N PHE A 168 4.69 7.36 7.00
CA PHE A 168 3.61 6.46 7.39
C PHE A 168 2.40 6.57 6.47
N ALA A 169 1.99 7.78 6.08
CA ALA A 169 0.88 7.99 5.15
C ALA A 169 1.19 7.40 3.77
N VAL A 170 2.40 7.61 3.25
CA VAL A 170 2.82 7.01 1.97
C VAL A 170 2.77 5.48 2.02
N ILE A 171 3.33 4.86 3.06
CA ILE A 171 3.30 3.40 3.23
C ILE A 171 1.86 2.90 3.35
N THR A 172 1.01 3.61 4.08
CA THR A 172 -0.41 3.25 4.26
C THR A 172 -1.17 3.31 2.94
N GLU A 173 -0.93 4.34 2.12
CA GLU A 173 -1.53 4.45 0.78
C GLU A 173 -1.09 3.29 -0.12
N LEU A 174 0.20 2.96 -0.13
CA LEU A 174 0.71 1.80 -0.88
C LEU A 174 0.06 0.49 -0.43
N ILE A 175 -0.13 0.29 0.89
CA ILE A 175 -0.83 -0.89 1.43
C ILE A 175 -2.30 -0.92 0.98
N PHE A 176 -2.98 0.23 1.02
CA PHE A 176 -4.36 0.37 0.56
C PHE A 176 -4.48 -0.02 -0.92
N ILE A 177 -3.61 0.50 -1.78
CA ILE A 177 -3.55 0.16 -3.21
C ILE A 177 -3.40 -1.35 -3.40
N LYS A 178 -2.42 -1.98 -2.74
CA LYS A 178 -2.20 -3.43 -2.81
C LYS A 178 -3.43 -4.22 -2.39
N SER A 179 -4.06 -3.85 -1.28
CA SER A 179 -5.26 -4.52 -0.77
C SER A 179 -6.43 -4.44 -1.75
N GLN A 180 -6.66 -3.27 -2.36
CA GLN A 180 -7.74 -3.07 -3.32
C GLN A 180 -7.51 -3.86 -4.61
N VAL A 181 -6.27 -3.90 -5.12
CA VAL A 181 -5.92 -4.73 -6.28
C VAL A 181 -6.15 -6.22 -6.00
N GLN A 182 -5.72 -6.73 -4.85
CA GLN A 182 -5.94 -8.13 -4.47
C GLN A 182 -7.43 -8.45 -4.33
N LYS A 183 -8.19 -7.55 -3.69
CA LYS A 183 -9.65 -7.69 -3.52
C LYS A 183 -10.38 -7.70 -4.87
N LEU A 184 -10.02 -6.81 -5.79
CA LEU A 184 -10.59 -6.77 -7.14
C LEU A 184 -10.26 -8.03 -7.93
N GLN A 185 -9.01 -8.48 -7.90
CA GLN A 185 -8.59 -9.71 -8.56
C GLN A 185 -9.43 -10.90 -8.05
N GLN A 186 -9.57 -11.04 -6.73
CA GLN A 186 -10.37 -12.12 -6.14
C GLN A 186 -11.85 -12.02 -6.54
N LYS A 187 -12.43 -10.82 -6.54
CA LYS A 187 -13.81 -10.59 -6.97
C LYS A 187 -14.05 -10.87 -8.45
N ALA A 188 -13.04 -10.69 -9.28
CA ALA A 188 -13.10 -10.97 -10.71
C ALA A 188 -12.82 -12.45 -11.02
N SER A 189 -12.11 -13.18 -10.14
CA SER A 189 -11.92 -14.63 -10.27
C SER A 189 -13.08 -15.47 -9.71
N ASN A 190 -13.87 -14.91 -8.78
CA ASN A 190 -15.09 -15.52 -8.23
C ASN A 190 -16.37 -15.06 -8.95
#